data_AF-A0A1B6NY35-F1
#
_entry.id   AF-A0A1B6NY35-F1
#
_cell.length_a   1.000
_cell.length_b   1.000
_cell.length_c   1.000
_cell.angle_alpha   90.00
_cell.angle_beta   90.00
_cell.angle_gamma   90.00
#
_symmetry.space_group_name_H-M   'P 1'
#
loop_
_entity.id
_entity.type
_entity.pdbx_description
1 polymer ?
#
loop_
_entity_poly.entity_id
_entity_poly.type
_entity_poly.pdbx_seq_one_letter_code
_entity_poly.pdbx_strand_id
1 'polypeptide(L)' 'MAGFQGIDEEGNATTLGRGGSDTTGVAIAAALGADECQIYTDVDGVYTTDPRVTSKAKKLEKIHL' A
#
# COMPACT_ATOMS: atom_id res chain seq x y z
N MET A 1 -12.96 7.25 0.24
CA MET A 1 -12.41 7.90 -0.97
C MET A 1 -11.77 6.82 -1.82
N ALA A 2 -11.93 6.87 -3.14
CA ALA A 2 -11.20 5.97 -4.04
C ALA A 2 -9.73 6.38 -4.11
N GLY A 3 -8.81 5.41 -4.10
CA GLY A 3 -7.38 5.64 -4.31
C GLY A 3 -6.99 5.57 -5.79
N PHE A 4 -5.68 5.51 -6.07
CA PHE A 4 -5.07 5.32 -7.40
C PHE A 4 -5.21 6.49 -8.39
N GLN A 5 -6.27 7.28 -8.29
CA GLN A 5 -6.56 8.39 -9.19
C GLN A 5 -6.09 9.73 -8.59
N GLY A 6 -5.75 10.69 -9.46
CA GLY A 6 -5.35 12.03 -9.07
C GLY A 6 -5.57 13.05 -10.19
N ILE A 7 -5.15 14.28 -9.93
CA ILE A 7 -5.19 15.40 -10.88
C ILE A 7 -3.77 15.96 -10.99
N ASP A 8 -3.29 16.22 -12.21
CA ASP A 8 -2.01 16.88 -12.45
C ASP A 8 -2.12 18.42 -12.32
N GLU A 9 -1.01 19.12 -12.53
CA GLU A 9 -0.97 20.59 -12.39
C GLU A 9 -1.83 21.33 -13.43
N GLU A 10 -2.13 20.69 -14.57
CA GLU A 10 -2.96 21.23 -15.64
C GLU A 10 -4.46 20.91 -15.45
N GLY A 11 -4.82 20.15 -14.41
CA GLY A 11 -6.19 19.76 -14.13
C GLY A 11 -6.62 18.47 -14.83
N ASN A 12 -5.71 17.74 -15.48
CA ASN A 12 -6.04 16.49 -16.15
C ASN A 12 -6.13 15.34 -15.15
N ALA A 13 -7.08 14.43 -15.38
CA ALA A 13 -7.15 13.18 -14.63
C ALA A 13 -5.93 12.30 -14.92
N THR A 14 -5.27 11.84 -13.87
CA THR A 14 -4.10 10.97 -13.93
C THR A 14 -4.22 9.79 -12.97
N THR A 15 -3.29 8.85 -13.07
CA THR A 15 -3.23 7.66 -12.21
C THR A 15 -1.84 7.48 -11.63
N LEU A 16 -1.75 6.86 -10.45
CA LEU A 16 -0.49 6.63 -9.73
C LEU A 16 0.24 5.34 -10.15
N GLY A 17 -0.30 4.59 -11.12
CA GLY A 17 0.25 3.31 -11.56
C GLY A 17 0.03 2.17 -10.56
N ARG A 18 0.85 1.10 -10.69
CA ARG A 18 0.71 -0.12 -9.88
C ARG A 18 0.94 0.18 -8.40
N GLY A 19 0.05 -0.32 -7.54
CA GLY A 19 0.08 0.00 -6.10
C GLY A 19 -0.50 1.37 -5.76
N GLY A 20 -1.10 2.07 -6.72
CA GLY A 20 -1.56 3.44 -6.52
C GLY A 20 -2.60 3.61 -5.40
N SER A 21 -3.45 2.60 -5.14
CA SER A 21 -4.39 2.65 -4.01
C SER A 21 -3.66 2.68 -2.66
N ASP A 22 -2.61 1.88 -2.49
CA ASP A 22 -1.80 1.84 -1.27
C ASP A 22 -1.05 3.16 -1.11
N THR A 23 -0.46 3.67 -2.19
CA THR A 23 0.21 4.98 -2.22
C THR A 23 -0.74 6.11 -1.81
N THR A 24 -1.97 6.12 -2.34
CA THR A 24 -2.98 7.12 -1.93
C THR A 24 -3.30 7.00 -0.45
N GLY A 25 -3.52 5.79 0.06
CA GLY A 25 -3.82 5.56 1.48
C GLY A 25 -2.72 6.07 2.40
N VAL A 26 -1.45 5.77 2.09
CA VAL A 26 -0.29 6.25 2.85
C VAL A 26 -0.16 7.77 2.79
N ALA A 27 -0.34 8.37 1.61
CA ALA A 27 -0.25 9.83 1.45
C ALA A 27 -1.31 10.57 2.26
N ILE A 28 -2.55 10.07 2.29
CA ILE A 28 -3.64 10.64 3.09
C ILE A 28 -3.36 10.48 4.59
N ALA A 29 -2.93 9.30 5.03
CA ALA A 29 -2.60 9.06 6.44
C ALA A 29 -1.51 10.03 6.92
N ALA A 30 -0.46 10.23 6.11
CA ALA A 30 0.58 11.21 6.39
C ALA A 30 0.04 12.65 6.44
N ALA A 31 -0.78 13.06 5.47
CA ALA A 31 -1.35 14.40 5.41
C ALA A 31 -2.29 14.73 6.58
N LEU A 32 -2.97 13.72 7.12
CA LEU A 32 -3.84 13.85 8.28
C LEU A 32 -3.12 13.70 9.63
N GLY A 33 -1.83 13.34 9.63
CA GLY A 33 -1.09 13.04 10.85
C GLY A 33 -1.64 11.82 11.59
N ALA A 34 -2.10 10.81 10.85
CA ALA A 34 -2.64 9.59 11.44
C ALA A 34 -1.54 8.79 12.17
N ASP A 35 -1.91 8.18 13.29
CA ASP A 35 -0.99 7.32 14.07
C ASP A 35 -0.59 6.05 13.29
N GLU A 36 -1.46 5.56 12.39
CA GLU A 36 -1.23 4.35 11.60
C GLU A 36 -1.92 4.38 10.23
N CYS A 37 -1.39 3.60 9.29
CA CYS A 37 -2.02 3.30 8.00
C CYS A 37 -2.13 1.77 7.84
N GLN A 38 -3.36 1.26 7.77
CA GLN A 38 -3.63 -0.17 7.66
C GLN A 38 -3.97 -0.53 6.20
N ILE A 39 -3.21 -1.46 5.62
CA ILE A 39 -3.46 -2.00 4.28
C ILE A 39 -4.15 -3.36 4.41
N TYR A 40 -5.39 -3.44 3.94
CA TYR A 40 -6.17 -4.68 3.91
C TYR A 40 -5.99 -5.38 2.56
N THR A 41 -5.53 -6.63 2.60
CA THR A 41 -5.20 -7.42 1.41
C THR A 41 -5.65 -8.88 1.56
N ASP A 42 -5.51 -9.69 0.50
CA ASP A 42 -5.93 -11.10 0.44
C ASP A 42 -4.94 -12.06 1.12
N VAL A 43 -3.78 -11.55 1.53
CA VAL A 43 -2.77 -12.24 2.34
C VAL A 43 -2.71 -11.64 3.74
N ASP A 44 -2.54 -12.49 4.75
CA ASP A 44 -2.67 -12.11 6.15
C ASP A 44 -1.44 -11.39 6.75
N GLY A 45 -0.57 -10.83 5.91
CA GLY A 45 0.61 -10.06 6.31
C GLY A 45 1.73 -10.11 5.29
N VAL A 46 2.91 -9.63 5.70
CA VAL A 46 4.12 -9.68 4.87
C VAL A 46 4.90 -10.96 5.20
N TYR A 47 5.46 -11.59 4.17
CA TYR A 47 6.25 -12.82 4.27
C TYR A 47 7.69 -12.59 3.80
N THR A 48 8.62 -13.46 4.20
CA THR A 48 10.02 -13.44 3.75
C THR A 48 10.18 -13.57 2.23
N THR A 49 9.19 -14.15 1.56
CA THR A 49 9.05 -14.30 0.11
C THR A 49 7.59 -14.63 -0.21
N ASP A 50 7.20 -14.70 -1.48
CA ASP A 50 5.85 -15.10 -1.87
C ASP A 50 5.55 -16.54 -1.39
N PRO A 51 4.56 -16.74 -0.49
CA PRO A 51 4.21 -18.07 0.02
C PRO A 51 3.66 -19.02 -1.06
N ARG A 52 3.23 -18.49 -2.22
CA ARG A 52 2.80 -19.28 -3.37
C ARG A 52 3.97 -19.90 -4.12
N VAL A 53 5.18 -19.35 -3.97
CA VAL A 53 6.42 -19.85 -4.61
C VAL A 53 7.11 -20.91 -3.75
N THR A 54 7.08 -20.78 -2.42
CA THR A 54 7.70 -21.76 -1.51
C THR A 54 6.97 -21.88 -0.19
N SER A 55 6.75 -23.13 0.25
CA SER A 55 6.20 -23.45 1.56
C SER A 55 7.12 -23.08 2.73
N LYS A 56 8.37 -22.70 2.46
CA LYS A 56 9.32 -22.21 3.48
C LYS A 56 9.14 -20.73 3.80
N ALA A 57 8.25 -20.01 3.11
CA ALA A 57 7.98 -18.61 3.39
C ALA A 57 7.45 -18.45 4.82
N LYS A 58 8.07 -17.54 5.59
CA LYS A 58 7.66 -17.26 6.97
C LYS A 58 7.01 -15.89 7.03
N LYS A 59 5.89 -15.80 7.74
CA LYS A 59 5.23 -14.53 8.06
C LYS A 59 6.15 -13.70 8.96
N LEU A 60 6.23 -12.41 8.68
CA LEU A 60 7.00 -11.45 9.45
C LEU A 60 6.06 -10.73 10.42
N GLU A 61 6.37 -10.79 11.72
CA GLU A 61 5.61 -10.05 12.74
C GLU A 61 5.87 -8.55 12.68
N LYS A 62 7.10 -8.16 12.31
CA LYS A 62 7.51 -6.76 12.15
C LYS A 62 8.65 -6.65 11.15
N ILE A 63 8.64 -5.55 10.39
CA ILE A 63 9.73 -5.15 9.48
C ILE A 63 10.18 -3.75 9.90
N HIS A 64 11.48 -3.56 10.01
CA HIS A 64 12.10 -2.26 10.25
C HIS A 64 12.78 -1.80 8.96
N LEU A 65 12.61 -0.53 8.62
CA LEU A 65 13.37 0.14 7.56
C LEU A 65 14.76 0.56 8.08
#